data_AF-A0AAW7MGK1-F1
#
_entry.id   AF-A0AAW7MGK1-F1
#
_cell.length_a   1.000
_cell.length_b   1.000
_cell.length_c   1.000
_cell.angle_alpha   90.00
_cell.angle_beta   90.00
_cell.angle_gamma   90.00
#
_symmetry.space_group_name_H-M   'P 1'
#
loop_
_entity.id
_entity.type
_entity.pdbx_description
1 polymer ?
#
loop_
_entity_poly.entity_id
_entity_poly.type
_entity_poly.pdbx_seq_one_letter_code
_entity_poly.pdbx_strand_id
1 'polypeptide(L)'
;MKKLLALSVLILAAMSAHSQQTEAPLLQSITATWNTFIFISSGMPQQSVLALAREASLSRSVIVLTGFSGSEPTLTSTQAYAAEINRICCEKRPARWIVDPVLTRRYQVKGAPTFVVARGSGESESDFAKVSGNISLAQALKFVAQDSKIQSAREYARSVYTATYGNKF
;
A
#
# COMPACT_ATOMS: atom_id res chain seq x y z
N MET A 1 2.41 -26.66 -73.58
CA MET A 1 3.24 -27.18 -72.46
C MET A 1 3.45 -26.07 -71.45
N LYS A 2 3.14 -26.36 -70.18
CA LYS A 2 3.29 -25.49 -69.00
C LYS A 2 4.75 -24.99 -68.85
N LYS A 3 4.96 -23.69 -68.54
CA LYS A 3 5.52 -23.18 -67.26
C LYS A 3 6.06 -21.73 -67.34
N LEU A 4 5.74 -20.98 -66.28
CA LEU A 4 6.54 -19.96 -65.58
C LEU A 4 6.84 -18.60 -66.26
N LEU A 5 6.17 -17.55 -65.76
CA LEU A 5 6.84 -16.31 -65.33
C LEU A 5 5.96 -15.59 -64.30
N ALA A 6 6.51 -15.43 -63.11
CA ALA A 6 5.96 -14.63 -62.01
C ALA A 6 6.48 -13.19 -62.13
N LEU A 7 5.66 -12.19 -61.78
CA LEU A 7 6.18 -10.91 -61.27
C LEU A 7 5.14 -10.18 -60.40
N SER A 8 5.29 -10.42 -59.11
CA SER A 8 5.16 -9.53 -57.95
C SER A 8 4.62 -8.10 -58.16
N VAL A 9 3.47 -7.79 -57.56
CA VAL A 9 3.10 -6.42 -57.17
C VAL A 9 3.26 -6.32 -55.65
N LEU A 10 4.25 -5.52 -55.22
CA LEU A 10 4.51 -5.16 -53.83
C LEU A 10 3.35 -4.32 -53.29
N ILE A 11 2.73 -4.79 -52.20
CA ILE A 11 1.86 -3.96 -51.34
C ILE A 11 2.77 -3.15 -50.42
N LEU A 12 2.89 -1.86 -50.71
CA LEU A 12 3.53 -0.87 -49.85
C LEU A 12 2.45 -0.21 -48.99
N ALA A 13 2.25 -0.69 -47.77
CA ALA A 13 1.54 0.03 -46.70
C ALA A 13 2.08 -0.43 -45.35
N ALA A 14 3.33 -0.10 -45.12
CA ALA A 14 3.97 -0.23 -43.83
C ALA A 14 3.73 1.06 -43.01
N MET A 15 3.54 0.88 -41.70
CA MET A 15 4.02 1.79 -40.63
C MET A 15 3.06 2.87 -40.11
N SER A 16 1.96 2.46 -39.45
CA SER A 16 1.25 3.35 -38.49
C SER A 16 0.55 2.57 -37.37
N ALA A 17 1.24 1.68 -36.65
CA ALA A 17 0.58 0.90 -35.57
C ALA A 17 1.45 0.61 -34.34
N HIS A 18 2.45 1.43 -34.02
CA HIS A 18 3.33 1.20 -32.86
C HIS A 18 3.36 2.34 -31.82
N SER A 19 2.43 3.30 -31.83
CA SER A 19 2.43 4.41 -30.86
C SER A 19 1.53 4.22 -29.62
N GLN A 20 0.80 3.10 -29.48
CA GLN A 20 -0.25 2.99 -28.45
C GLN A 20 0.16 2.43 -27.08
N GLN A 21 1.43 2.10 -26.83
CA GLN A 21 1.79 1.37 -25.59
C GLN A 21 2.43 2.19 -24.46
N THR A 22 2.67 3.50 -24.64
CA THR A 22 3.45 4.28 -23.65
C THR A 22 2.64 5.24 -22.78
N GLU A 23 1.41 5.61 -23.15
CA GLU A 23 0.62 6.61 -22.40
C GLU A 23 -0.18 6.03 -21.22
N ALA A 24 -0.63 4.78 -21.31
CA ALA A 24 -1.39 4.13 -20.24
C ALA A 24 -0.67 4.08 -18.87
N PRO A 25 0.63 3.71 -18.76
CA PRO A 25 1.29 3.60 -17.46
C PRO A 25 1.47 4.95 -16.76
N LEU A 26 1.63 6.05 -17.50
CA LEU A 26 1.79 7.38 -16.91
C LEU A 26 0.46 7.89 -16.33
N LEU A 27 -0.64 7.80 -17.07
CA LEU A 27 -1.96 8.20 -16.58
C LEU A 27 -2.42 7.38 -15.38
N GLN A 28 -2.15 6.08 -15.39
CA GLN A 28 -2.46 5.19 -14.28
C GLN A 28 -1.60 5.49 -13.04
N SER A 29 -0.34 5.89 -13.24
CA SER A 29 0.54 6.38 -12.18
C SER A 29 0.01 7.68 -11.55
N ILE A 30 -0.41 8.65 -12.37
CA ILE A 30 -0.90 9.95 -11.90
C ILE A 30 -2.23 9.82 -11.13
N THR A 31 -3.09 8.88 -11.54
CA THR A 31 -4.41 8.64 -10.94
C THR A 31 -4.42 7.57 -9.84
N ALA A 32 -3.29 6.89 -9.62
CA ALA A 32 -3.19 5.82 -8.65
C ALA A 32 -3.51 6.31 -7.23
N THR A 33 -4.43 5.61 -6.57
CA THR A 33 -4.85 5.91 -5.21
C THR A 33 -3.70 5.69 -4.22
N TRP A 34 -3.51 6.66 -3.33
CA TRP A 34 -2.57 6.55 -2.22
C TRP A 34 -3.21 5.84 -1.03
N ASN A 35 -2.43 4.98 -0.38
CA ASN A 35 -2.83 4.24 0.81
C ASN A 35 -1.80 4.36 1.93
N THR A 36 -2.30 4.30 3.16
CA THR A 36 -1.47 4.16 4.36
C THR A 36 -1.65 2.75 4.92
N PHE A 37 -0.55 2.03 5.07
CA PHE A 37 -0.48 0.69 5.63
C PHE A 37 0.26 0.69 6.96
N ILE A 38 -0.26 -0.08 7.93
CA ILE A 38 0.39 -0.32 9.22
C ILE A 38 0.66 -1.81 9.32
N PHE A 39 1.91 -2.20 9.12
CA PHE A 39 2.38 -3.56 9.27
C PHE A 39 2.55 -3.86 10.75
N ILE A 40 1.85 -4.89 11.23
CA ILE A 40 1.94 -5.34 12.62
C ILE A 40 2.13 -6.86 12.68
N SER A 41 2.61 -7.33 13.83
CA SER A 41 2.71 -8.75 14.15
C SER A 41 1.75 -9.10 15.30
N SER A 42 1.25 -10.33 15.30
CA SER A 42 0.47 -10.90 16.41
C SER A 42 1.28 -11.06 17.69
N GLY A 43 2.63 -11.04 17.61
CA GLY A 43 3.52 -11.03 18.77
C GLY A 43 3.71 -9.66 19.43
N MET A 44 3.12 -8.59 18.88
CA MET A 44 3.17 -7.27 19.51
C MET A 44 2.31 -7.22 20.79
N PRO A 45 2.66 -6.39 21.78
CA PRO A 45 1.82 -6.19 22.95
C PRO A 45 0.40 -5.74 22.55
N GLN A 46 -0.63 -6.34 23.16
CA GLN A 46 -2.03 -6.06 22.82
C GLN A 46 -2.37 -4.57 22.93
N GLN A 47 -1.83 -3.86 23.93
CA GLN A 47 -2.04 -2.43 24.09
C GLN A 47 -1.48 -1.62 22.91
N SER A 48 -0.31 -1.99 22.39
CA SER A 48 0.27 -1.37 21.20
C SER A 48 -0.61 -1.61 19.96
N VAL A 49 -1.12 -2.84 19.79
CA VAL A 49 -2.03 -3.16 18.68
C VAL A 49 -3.34 -2.38 18.80
N LEU A 50 -3.91 -2.27 20.00
CA LEU A 50 -5.11 -1.49 20.24
C LEU A 50 -4.91 0.00 19.93
N ALA A 51 -3.76 0.57 20.31
CA ALA A 51 -3.43 1.95 19.99
C ALA A 51 -3.35 2.17 18.46
N LEU A 52 -2.61 1.31 17.76
CA LEU A 52 -2.48 1.38 16.30
C LEU A 52 -3.81 1.13 15.58
N ALA A 53 -4.68 0.27 16.12
CA ALA A 53 -6.00 0.02 15.55
C ALA A 53 -6.93 1.22 15.66
N ARG A 54 -6.88 1.96 16.77
CA ARG A 54 -7.60 3.25 16.89
C ARG A 54 -7.11 4.24 15.85
N GLU A 55 -5.81 4.40 15.72
CA GLU A 55 -5.24 5.32 14.73
C GLU A 55 -5.57 4.90 13.29
N ALA A 56 -5.54 3.61 12.97
CA ALA A 56 -5.93 3.08 11.66
C ALA A 56 -7.40 3.36 11.34
N SER A 57 -8.28 3.13 12.32
CA SER A 57 -9.72 3.45 12.22
C SER A 57 -9.95 4.92 11.89
N LEU A 58 -9.31 5.82 12.63
CA LEU A 58 -9.46 7.27 12.47
C LEU A 58 -8.91 7.77 11.12
N SER A 59 -7.73 7.28 10.73
CA SER A 59 -7.02 7.71 9.52
C SER A 59 -7.44 7.00 8.23
N ARG A 60 -8.35 6.01 8.32
CA ARG A 60 -8.68 5.09 7.22
C ARG A 60 -7.48 4.30 6.70
N SER A 61 -6.46 4.10 7.53
CA SER A 61 -5.32 3.24 7.20
C SER A 61 -5.71 1.76 7.26
N VAL A 62 -4.94 0.92 6.56
CA VAL A 62 -5.13 -0.52 6.53
C VAL A 62 -4.05 -1.20 7.38
N ILE A 63 -4.48 -2.05 8.31
CA ILE A 63 -3.58 -2.89 9.08
C ILE A 63 -3.23 -4.12 8.26
N VAL A 64 -1.92 -4.39 8.13
CA VAL A 64 -1.39 -5.56 7.45
C VAL A 64 -0.75 -6.46 8.48
N LEU A 65 -1.30 -7.65 8.66
CA LEU A 65 -0.71 -8.66 9.52
C LEU A 65 0.42 -9.38 8.78
N THR A 66 1.62 -9.36 9.35
CA THR A 66 2.82 -9.99 8.77
C THR A 66 2.86 -11.52 8.94
N GLY A 67 1.75 -12.13 9.38
CA GLY A 67 1.59 -13.55 9.64
C GLY A 67 0.20 -13.84 10.21
N PHE A 68 -0.12 -15.12 10.40
CA PHE A 68 -1.36 -15.52 11.07
C PHE A 68 -1.26 -15.34 12.59
N SER A 69 -2.37 -15.06 13.24
CA SER A 69 -2.43 -14.91 14.71
C SER A 69 -2.99 -16.14 15.41
N GLY A 70 -2.75 -16.24 16.73
CA GLY A 70 -3.28 -17.30 17.59
C GLY A 70 -2.30 -18.45 17.81
N SER A 71 -2.66 -19.36 18.72
CA SER A 71 -1.92 -20.61 18.99
C SER A 71 -1.99 -21.58 17.81
N GLU A 72 -3.05 -21.50 17.01
CA GLU A 72 -3.17 -22.16 15.72
C GLU A 72 -3.19 -21.10 14.60
N PRO A 73 -2.16 -21.01 13.75
CA PRO A 73 -2.01 -19.95 12.75
C PRO A 73 -2.93 -20.17 11.55
N THR A 74 -4.23 -19.98 11.75
CA THR A 74 -5.28 -20.16 10.73
C THR A 74 -5.87 -18.83 10.28
N LEU A 75 -6.62 -18.84 9.16
CA LEU A 75 -7.40 -17.69 8.73
C LEU A 75 -8.49 -17.33 9.74
N THR A 76 -9.16 -18.34 10.31
CA THR A 76 -10.25 -18.16 11.30
C THR A 76 -9.76 -17.48 12.57
N SER A 77 -8.63 -17.92 13.13
CA SER A 77 -8.02 -17.30 14.31
C SER A 77 -7.58 -15.86 14.02
N THR A 78 -7.13 -15.59 12.80
CA THR A 78 -6.76 -14.25 12.34
C THR A 78 -7.95 -13.31 12.22
N GLN A 79 -9.07 -13.79 11.69
CA GLN A 79 -10.32 -13.04 11.65
C GLN A 79 -10.86 -12.76 13.05
N ALA A 80 -10.84 -13.75 13.95
CA ALA A 80 -11.28 -13.59 15.33
C ALA A 80 -10.43 -12.56 16.09
N TYR A 81 -9.10 -12.60 15.91
CA TYR A 81 -8.19 -11.62 16.49
C TYR A 81 -8.48 -10.20 16.03
N ALA A 82 -8.62 -9.98 14.71
CA ALA A 82 -8.95 -8.66 14.17
C ALA A 82 -10.32 -8.16 14.64
N ALA A 83 -11.32 -9.05 14.71
CA ALA A 83 -12.64 -8.73 15.21
C ALA A 83 -12.62 -8.31 16.69
N GLU A 84 -11.86 -9.01 17.52
CA GLU A 84 -11.74 -8.70 18.95
C GLU A 84 -11.08 -7.34 19.18
N ILE A 85 -9.98 -7.05 18.48
CA ILE A 85 -9.33 -5.73 18.56
C ILE A 85 -10.31 -4.62 18.14
N ASN A 86 -11.01 -4.80 17.02
CA ASN A 86 -12.00 -3.82 16.54
C ASN A 86 -13.15 -3.63 17.53
N ARG A 87 -13.63 -4.69 18.18
CA ARG A 87 -14.67 -4.64 19.21
C ARG A 87 -14.24 -3.78 20.40
N ILE A 88 -12.99 -3.88 20.83
CA ILE A 88 -12.46 -3.13 21.98
C ILE A 88 -12.29 -1.64 21.65
N CYS A 89 -11.85 -1.29 20.44
CA CYS A 89 -11.34 0.04 20.15
C CYS A 89 -12.17 0.89 19.20
N CYS A 90 -12.96 0.27 18.33
CA CYS A 90 -13.22 0.83 17.01
C CYS A 90 -14.68 0.65 16.56
N GLU A 91 -15.60 0.38 17.49
CA GLU A 91 -17.03 0.04 17.27
C GLU A 91 -17.67 0.69 16.03
N LYS A 92 -17.85 2.03 16.03
CA LYS A 92 -18.57 2.73 14.95
C LYS A 92 -17.80 2.80 13.64
N ARG A 93 -16.49 2.57 13.66
CA ARG A 93 -15.58 2.70 12.51
C ARG A 93 -14.47 1.66 12.65
N PRO A 94 -14.70 0.38 12.33
CA PRO A 94 -13.67 -0.64 12.50
C PRO A 94 -12.44 -0.34 11.64
N ALA A 95 -11.25 -0.65 12.14
CA ALA A 95 -10.06 -0.65 11.32
C ALA A 95 -10.16 -1.74 10.25
N ARG A 96 -9.55 -1.51 9.09
CA ARG A 96 -9.47 -2.48 7.99
C ARG A 96 -8.23 -3.36 8.20
N TRP A 97 -8.40 -4.67 8.04
CA TRP A 97 -7.35 -5.65 8.26
C TRP A 97 -7.17 -6.49 7.01
N ILE A 98 -5.92 -6.77 6.64
CA ILE A 98 -5.56 -7.72 5.58
C ILE A 98 -4.38 -8.59 6.03
N VAL A 99 -4.30 -9.79 5.45
CA VAL A 99 -3.10 -10.64 5.49
C VAL A 99 -2.56 -10.66 4.07
N ASP A 100 -1.46 -9.96 3.83
CA ASP A 100 -0.85 -9.88 2.51
C ASP A 100 0.68 -10.01 2.59
N PRO A 101 1.22 -11.23 2.34
CA PRO A 101 2.65 -11.44 2.34
C PRO A 101 3.34 -10.82 1.11
N VAL A 102 2.60 -10.52 0.03
CA VAL A 102 3.15 -9.83 -1.15
C VAL A 102 3.47 -8.39 -0.78
N LEU A 103 2.57 -7.67 -0.09
CA LEU A 103 2.84 -6.30 0.37
C LEU A 103 4.03 -6.23 1.34
N THR A 104 4.15 -7.21 2.25
CA THR A 104 5.27 -7.30 3.19
C THR A 104 6.62 -7.39 2.46
N ARG A 105 6.70 -8.23 1.43
CA ARG A 105 7.91 -8.35 0.60
C ARG A 105 8.14 -7.11 -0.26
N ARG A 106 7.09 -6.60 -0.91
CA ARG A 106 7.15 -5.44 -1.81
C ARG A 106 7.72 -4.21 -1.13
N TYR A 107 7.24 -3.89 0.07
CA TYR A 107 7.74 -2.74 0.83
C TYR A 107 8.97 -3.06 1.68
N GLN A 108 9.52 -4.27 1.53
CA GLN A 108 10.69 -4.76 2.24
C GLN A 108 10.55 -4.56 3.76
N VAL A 109 9.40 -4.95 4.31
CA VAL A 109 9.11 -4.86 5.75
C VAL A 109 9.82 -6.00 6.45
N LYS A 110 10.73 -5.66 7.38
CA LYS A 110 11.59 -6.61 8.11
C LYS A 110 11.23 -6.75 9.59
N GLY A 111 10.34 -5.91 10.09
CA GLY A 111 9.94 -5.89 11.50
C GLY A 111 8.58 -5.21 11.66
N ALA A 112 8.05 -5.28 12.88
CA ALA A 112 6.78 -4.67 13.23
C ALA A 112 6.93 -3.82 14.52
N PRO A 113 6.28 -2.65 14.60
CA PRO A 113 5.46 -2.05 13.55
C PRO A 113 6.29 -1.34 12.47
N THR A 114 5.77 -1.35 11.24
CA THR A 114 6.26 -0.55 10.12
C THR A 114 5.09 0.14 9.44
N PHE A 115 5.26 1.42 9.14
CA PHE A 115 4.28 2.28 8.50
C PHE A 115 4.71 2.53 7.07
N VAL A 116 3.79 2.38 6.13
CA VAL A 116 4.06 2.59 4.70
C VAL A 116 3.01 3.52 4.12
N VAL A 117 3.48 4.54 3.40
CA VAL A 117 2.66 5.40 2.54
C VAL A 117 3.02 5.04 1.11
N ALA A 118 2.08 4.52 0.34
CA ALA A 118 2.33 4.00 -1.00
C ALA A 118 1.27 4.43 -2.01
N ARG A 119 1.70 4.56 -3.27
CA ARG A 119 0.85 4.86 -4.42
C ARG A 119 0.71 3.65 -5.33
N GLY A 120 -0.53 3.35 -5.74
CA GLY A 120 -0.78 2.30 -6.73
C GLY A 120 -0.29 0.93 -6.25
N SER A 121 0.41 0.20 -7.13
CA SER A 121 0.99 -1.11 -6.77
C SER A 121 2.19 -0.97 -5.83
N GLY A 122 2.95 0.13 -5.89
CA GLY A 122 4.12 0.37 -5.03
C GLY A 122 5.34 -0.49 -5.37
N GLU A 123 5.53 -0.82 -6.65
CA GLU A 123 6.58 -1.74 -7.12
C GLU A 123 7.97 -1.09 -7.23
N SER A 124 8.03 0.23 -7.38
CA SER A 124 9.29 0.99 -7.32
C SER A 124 9.52 1.58 -5.94
N GLU A 125 10.78 1.71 -5.51
CA GLU A 125 11.15 2.45 -4.29
C GLU A 125 10.74 3.93 -4.36
N SER A 126 10.51 4.47 -5.55
CA SER A 126 9.96 5.82 -5.73
C SER A 126 8.45 5.93 -5.47
N ASP A 127 7.74 4.81 -5.30
CA ASP A 127 6.28 4.77 -5.16
C ASP A 127 5.83 4.57 -3.71
N PHE A 128 6.75 4.42 -2.77
CA PHE A 128 6.42 4.33 -1.35
C PHE A 128 7.48 4.93 -0.43
N ALA A 129 7.03 5.45 0.70
CA ALA A 129 7.88 5.81 1.83
C ALA A 129 7.53 4.91 3.02
N LYS A 130 8.54 4.52 3.82
CA LYS A 130 8.32 3.71 5.01
C LYS A 130 9.07 4.22 6.23
N VAL A 131 8.48 4.00 7.39
CA VAL A 131 9.07 4.29 8.70
C VAL A 131 8.88 3.06 9.58
N SER A 132 9.92 2.59 10.25
CA SER A 132 9.84 1.45 11.17
C SER A 132 10.23 1.88 12.57
N GLY A 133 9.59 1.29 13.58
CA GLY A 133 9.91 1.57 14.99
C GLY A 133 8.66 1.60 15.84
N ASN A 134 8.85 1.44 17.16
CA ASN A 134 7.77 1.47 18.14
C ASN A 134 7.28 2.91 18.39
N ILE A 135 6.53 3.45 17.42
CA ILE A 135 5.97 4.80 17.41
C ILE A 135 4.49 4.76 17.02
N SER A 136 3.80 5.89 17.18
CA SER A 136 2.42 6.04 16.70
C SER A 136 2.34 6.29 15.20
N LEU A 137 1.17 6.06 14.60
CA LEU A 137 0.91 6.43 13.21
C LEU A 137 1.06 7.94 13.01
N ALA A 138 0.58 8.75 13.96
CA ALA A 138 0.72 10.20 13.89
C ALA A 138 2.20 10.61 13.73
N GLN A 139 3.10 10.01 14.52
CA GLN A 139 4.54 10.29 14.44
C GLN A 139 5.15 9.76 13.15
N ALA A 140 4.77 8.57 12.70
CA ALA A 140 5.24 8.01 11.44
C ALA A 140 4.87 8.89 10.24
N LEU A 141 3.64 9.41 10.20
CA LEU A 141 3.18 10.33 9.16
C LEU A 141 3.96 11.65 9.17
N LYS A 142 4.33 12.18 10.34
CA LYS A 142 5.21 13.35 10.43
C LYS A 142 6.58 13.08 9.81
N PHE A 143 7.22 11.96 10.17
CA PHE A 143 8.50 11.57 9.58
C PHE A 143 8.41 11.42 8.06
N VAL A 144 7.36 10.77 7.54
CA VAL A 144 7.15 10.70 6.08
C VAL A 144 6.98 12.10 5.48
N ALA A 145 6.19 12.97 6.09
CA ALA A 145 5.92 14.32 5.58
C ALA A 145 7.13 15.27 5.63
N GLN A 146 8.08 15.04 6.53
CA GLN A 146 9.28 15.87 6.72
C GLN A 146 10.47 15.32 5.95
N ASP A 147 10.72 14.01 6.04
CA ASP A 147 12.00 13.42 5.65
C ASP A 147 11.94 12.59 4.36
N SER A 148 10.74 12.30 3.84
CA SER A 148 10.63 11.51 2.60
C SER A 148 11.23 12.25 1.40
N LYS A 149 12.05 11.54 0.63
CA LYS A 149 12.59 12.03 -0.65
C LYS A 149 11.52 12.14 -1.74
N ILE A 150 10.38 11.46 -1.56
CA ILE A 150 9.26 11.42 -2.51
C ILE A 150 8.27 12.54 -2.16
N GLN A 151 8.21 13.57 -2.99
CA GLN A 151 7.36 14.75 -2.74
C GLN A 151 5.88 14.41 -2.55
N SER A 152 5.34 13.59 -3.43
CA SER A 152 3.93 13.18 -3.38
C SER A 152 3.60 12.37 -2.12
N ALA A 153 4.55 11.55 -1.62
CA ALA A 153 4.39 10.87 -0.33
C ALA A 153 4.38 11.86 0.84
N ARG A 154 5.21 12.93 0.79
CA ARG A 154 5.18 13.98 1.83
C ARG A 154 3.84 14.68 1.90
N GLU A 155 3.32 15.08 0.73
CA GLU A 155 2.05 15.79 0.60
C GLU A 155 0.87 14.93 1.05
N TYR A 156 0.84 13.67 0.63
CA TYR A 156 -0.18 12.72 1.07
C TYR A 156 -0.11 12.47 2.58
N ALA A 157 1.07 12.20 3.14
CA ALA A 157 1.23 11.97 4.57
C ALA A 157 0.78 13.18 5.41
N ARG A 158 1.10 14.39 4.95
CA ARG A 158 0.60 15.64 5.57
C ARG A 158 -0.92 15.73 5.51
N SER A 159 -1.52 15.43 4.35
CA SER A 159 -2.97 15.43 4.17
C SER A 159 -3.67 14.45 5.13
N VAL A 160 -3.20 13.20 5.18
CA VAL A 160 -3.74 12.18 6.10
C VAL A 160 -3.59 12.61 7.55
N TYR A 161 -2.41 13.12 7.93
CA TYR A 161 -2.18 13.60 9.29
C TYR A 161 -3.15 14.73 9.66
N THR A 162 -3.25 15.77 8.83
CA THR A 162 -4.11 16.93 9.11
C THR A 162 -5.58 16.52 9.17
N ALA A 163 -6.04 15.66 8.25
CA ALA A 163 -7.41 15.16 8.25
C ALA A 163 -7.75 14.33 9.49
N THR A 164 -6.76 13.65 10.08
CA THR A 164 -6.97 12.73 11.21
C THR A 164 -6.76 13.43 12.57
N TYR A 165 -5.72 14.24 12.70
CA TYR A 165 -5.22 14.78 13.97
C TYR A 165 -5.30 16.31 14.05
N GLY A 166 -5.71 16.99 12.98
CA GLY A 166 -5.75 18.45 12.88
C GLY A 166 -4.39 19.10 12.60
N ASN A 167 -4.34 20.44 12.70
CA ASN A 167 -3.20 21.26 12.28
C ASN A 167 -2.01 21.30 13.27
N LYS A 168 -1.80 20.24 14.07
CA LYS A 168 -0.68 20.17 15.03
C LYS A 168 0.58 19.56 14.38
N PHE A 169 1.00 20.12 13.25
CA PHE A 169 2.18 19.63 12.55
C PHE A 169 3.46 20.02 13.28
#